data_AF-A0A2V6AZQ6-F1
#
_entry.id   AF-A0A2V6AZQ6-F1
#
_cell.length_a   1.000
_cell.length_b   1.000
_cell.length_c   1.000
_cell.angle_alpha   90.00
_cell.angle_beta   90.00
_cell.angle_gamma   90.00
#
_symmetry.space_group_name_H-M   'P 1'
#
loop_
_entity.id
_entity.type
_entity.pdbx_description
1 polymer ?
#
loop_
_entity_poly.entity_id
_entity_poly.type
_entity_poly.pdbx_seq_one_letter_code
_entity_poly.pdbx_strand_id
1 'polypeptide(L)' 'MTVNELELLKPVSRSFYISIRLLPRALRQPVALAYLLARTSDTIADSSAIDVEKRIALLE' A
#
# COMPACT_ATOMS: atom_id res chain seq x y z
N MET A 1 17.81 2.37 8.50
CA MET A 1 17.15 1.14 8.03
C MET A 1 16.58 1.42 6.65
N THR A 2 17.11 0.79 5.60
CA THR A 2 16.48 0.83 4.27
C THR A 2 15.28 -0.11 4.29
N VAL A 3 14.07 0.45 4.26
CA VAL A 3 12.83 -0.34 4.15
C VAL A 3 12.78 -0.93 2.75
N ASN A 4 12.56 -2.24 2.64
CA ASN A 4 12.35 -2.92 1.36
C ASN A 4 10.84 -3.02 1.10
N GLU A 5 10.34 -2.31 0.09
CA GLU A 5 8.92 -2.24 -0.23
C GLU A 5 8.35 -3.61 -0.61
N LEU A 6 9.16 -4.47 -1.22
CA LEU A 6 8.76 -5.84 -1.58
C LEU A 6 8.58 -6.74 -0.35
N GLU A 7 9.32 -6.49 0.73
CA GLU A 7 9.14 -7.22 1.99
C GLU A 7 7.87 -6.79 2.70
N LEU A 8 7.57 -5.48 2.68
CA LEU A 8 6.33 -4.94 3.25
C LEU A 8 5.08 -5.40 2.50
N LEU A 9 5.17 -5.61 1.19
CA LEU A 9 4.05 -6.08 0.38
C LEU A 9 3.59 -7.48 0.75
N LYS A 10 4.50 -8.37 1.12
CA LYS A 10 4.23 -9.80 1.32
C LYS A 10 3.07 -10.06 2.30
N PRO A 11 2.99 -9.43 3.48
CA PRO A 11 1.85 -9.59 4.39
C PRO A 11 0.58 -8.84 3.95
N VAL A 12 0.69 -7.70 3.25
CA VAL A 12 -0.46 -6.80 3.02
C VAL A 12 -1.15 -6.96 1.67
N SER A 13 -0.51 -7.64 0.71
CA SER A 13 -0.96 -7.67 -0.70
C SER A 13 -1.51 -9.01 -1.20
N ARG A 14 -1.41 -10.10 -0.40
CA ARG A 14 -1.93 -11.45 -0.74
C ARG A 14 -1.52 -11.86 -2.17
N SER A 15 -2.48 -12.18 -3.04
CA SER A 15 -2.23 -12.58 -4.43
C SER A 15 -1.62 -11.47 -5.29
N PHE A 16 -1.83 -10.19 -4.93
CA PHE A 16 -1.29 -9.07 -5.70
C PHE A 16 0.25 -8.97 -5.59
N TYR A 17 0.84 -9.51 -4.52
CA TYR A 17 2.29 -9.69 -4.39
C TYR A 17 2.89 -10.42 -5.61
N ILE A 18 2.20 -11.45 -6.09
CA ILE A 18 2.63 -12.24 -7.24
C ILE A 18 2.61 -11.37 -8.49
N SER A 19 1.53 -10.61 -8.72
CA SER A 19 1.41 -9.69 -9.85
C SER A 19 2.57 -8.68 -9.92
N ILE A 20 2.94 -8.09 -8.78
CA ILE A 20 4.07 -7.14 -8.73
C ILE A 20 5.40 -7.83 -9.06
N ARG A 21 5.61 -9.07 -8.62
CA ARG A 21 6.84 -9.83 -8.95
C ARG A 21 6.98 -10.18 -10.43
N LEU A 22 5.87 -10.32 -11.15
CA LEU A 22 5.88 -10.57 -12.60
C LEU A 22 6.27 -9.34 -13.43
N LEU A 23 6.21 -8.13 -12.87
CA LEU A 23 6.57 -6.91 -13.59
C LEU A 23 8.06 -6.89 -13.99
N PRO A 24 8.42 -6.16 -15.08
CA PRO A 24 9.81 -5.82 -15.37
C PRO A 24 10.52 -5.23 -14.15
N ARG A 25 11.80 -5.58 -13.96
CA ARG A 25 12.55 -5.23 -12.74
C ARG A 25 12.50 -3.74 -12.39
N ALA A 26 12.54 -2.88 -13.40
CA ALA A 26 12.47 -1.42 -13.24
C ALA A 26 11.12 -0.92 -12.70
N LEU A 27 10.03 -1.68 -12.88
CA LEU A 27 8.69 -1.29 -12.46
C LEU A 27 8.29 -1.85 -11.09
N ARG A 28 8.99 -2.88 -10.58
CA ARG A 28 8.59 -3.56 -9.34
C ARG A 28 8.57 -2.62 -8.14
N GLN A 29 9.63 -1.85 -7.96
CA GLN A 29 9.76 -0.94 -6.83
C GLN A 29 8.77 0.25 -6.89
N PRO A 30 8.63 1.01 -7.99
CA PRO A 30 7.67 2.10 -8.04
C PRO A 30 6.22 1.60 -7.90
N VAL A 31 5.86 0.45 -8.50
CA VAL A 31 4.51 -0.12 -8.33
C VAL A 31 4.30 -0.64 -6.91
N ALA A 32 5.31 -1.24 -6.28
CA ALA A 32 5.23 -1.65 -4.88
C ALA A 32 4.94 -0.48 -3.96
N LEU A 33 5.66 0.63 -4.14
CA LEU A 33 5.45 1.84 -3.35
C LEU A 33 4.04 2.42 -3.58
N ALA A 34 3.60 2.53 -4.84
CA ALA A 34 2.28 3.02 -5.18
C ALA A 34 1.16 2.16 -4.56
N TYR A 35 1.32 0.82 -4.58
CA TYR A 35 0.38 -0.08 -3.93
C TYR A 35 0.33 0.11 -2.42
N LEU A 36 1.48 0.23 -1.76
CA LEU A 36 1.53 0.42 -0.31
C LEU A 36 0.85 1.74 0.11
N LEU A 37 1.05 2.80 -0.67
CA LEU A 37 0.35 4.08 -0.47
C LEU A 37 -1.17 3.88 -0.59
N ALA A 38 -1.63 3.35 -1.73
CA ALA A 38 -3.05 3.10 -1.96
C ALA A 38 -3.68 2.23 -0.87
N ARG A 39 -3.01 1.13 -0.48
CA ARG A 39 -3.50 0.21 0.55
C ARG A 39 -3.60 0.88 1.93
N THR A 40 -2.70 1.81 2.23
CA THR A 40 -2.74 2.58 3.47
C THR A 40 -3.91 3.57 3.44
N SER A 41 -4.11 4.25 2.31
CA SER A 41 -5.26 5.14 2.11
C SER A 41 -6.60 4.40 2.26
N ASP A 42 -6.74 3.21 1.64
CA ASP A 42 -7.93 2.36 1.81
C ASP A 42 -8.15 1.99 3.28
N THR A 43 -7.09 1.66 4.01
CA THR A 43 -7.18 1.30 5.44
C THR A 43 -7.67 2.49 6.27
N ILE A 44 -7.25 3.71 5.95
CA ILE A 44 -7.74 4.93 6.62
C ILE A 44 -9.21 5.17 6.28
N ALA A 45 -9.58 5.06 5.00
CA ALA A 45 -10.94 5.25 4.53
C ALA A 45 -11.92 4.24 5.16
N ASP A 46 -11.53 2.97 5.23
CA ASP A 46 -12.34 1.86 5.75
C ASP A 46 -12.37 1.78 7.28
N SER A 47 -11.54 2.56 7.98
CA SER A 47 -11.46 2.50 9.45
C SER A 47 -12.72 3.08 10.10
N SER A 48 -13.63 2.21 10.56
CA SER A 48 -14.84 2.60 11.30
C SER A 48 -14.57 3.11 12.71
N ALA A 49 -13.34 2.94 13.21
CA ALA A 49 -12.92 3.42 14.53
C ALA A 49 -12.46 4.89 14.53
N ILE A 50 -12.23 5.48 13.35
CA ILE A 50 -11.79 6.86 13.19
C ILE A 50 -12.98 7.71 12.73
N ASP A 51 -13.15 8.87 13.37
CA ASP A 51 -14.18 9.83 13.00
C ASP A 51 -14.07 10.24 11.51
N VAL A 52 -15.21 10.50 10.87
CA VAL A 52 -15.26 10.82 9.44
C VAL A 52 -14.46 12.09 9.11
N GLU A 53 -14.52 13.12 9.96
CA GLU A 53 -13.76 14.36 9.74
C GLU A 53 -12.24 14.12 9.80
N LYS A 54 -11.80 13.25 10.71
CA LYS A 54 -10.38 12.86 10.81
C LYS A 54 -9.93 12.05 9.61
N ARG A 55 -10.78 11.18 9.06
CA ARG A 55 -10.47 10.43 7.83
C ARG A 55 -10.31 11.36 6.64
N ILE A 56 -11.18 12.36 6.50
CA ILE A 56 -11.09 13.38 5.44
C ILE A 56 -9.76 14.14 5.57
N ALA A 57 -9.45 14.67 6.76
CA ALA A 57 -8.22 15.44 6.98
C ALA A 57 -6.92 14.65 6.74
N LEU A 58 -6.94 13.32 6.85
CA LEU A 58 -5.78 12.46 6.58
C LEU A 58 -5.61 12.11 5.09
N LEU A 59 -6.61 12.36 4.27
CA LEU A 59 -6.67 11.96 2.85
C LEU A 59 -6.76 13.14 1.87
N GLU A 60 -6.86 14.37 2.37
CA GLU A 60 -6.66 15.62 1.60
C GLU A 60 -5.18 15.89 1.31
#